data_AF-A0A0P7C4H6-F1
#
_entry.id   AF-A0A0P7C4H6-F1
#
_cell.length_a   1.000
_cell.length_b   1.000
_cell.length_c   1.000
_cell.angle_alpha   90.00
_cell.angle_beta   90.00
_cell.angle_gamma   90.00
#
_symmetry.space_group_name_H-M   'P 1'
#
loop_
_entity.id
_entity.type
_entity.pdbx_description
1 polymer ?
#
loop_
_entity_poly.entity_id
_entity_poly.type
_entity_poly.pdbx_seq_one_letter_code
_entity_poly.pdbx_strand_id
1 'polypeptide(L)'
;MATVAFVVACLAVVAAGFSAWYGRGQKRAADLAATEARRAADAAAEAVRIEQARRADEVADAEHRRVRFKLVPTGGQSGSLHLLRNTGTDTAYGVHIDTGDLRVANQTLDFDEIKADTEHTLYLARTMRTTTDRIEITWSRSPDHSASQRSVRLLVR
;
A
#
# COMPACT_ATOMS: atom_id res chain seq x y z
N MET A 1 9.49 67.91 -52.88
CA MET A 1 9.49 67.46 -51.47
C MET A 1 8.27 66.62 -51.08
N ALA A 2 7.06 66.90 -51.60
CA ALA A 2 5.84 66.14 -51.25
C ALA A 2 5.87 64.63 -51.61
N THR A 3 6.53 64.25 -52.70
CA THR A 3 6.64 62.85 -53.16
C THR A 3 7.48 61.97 -52.22
N VAL A 4 8.57 62.50 -51.67
CA VAL A 4 9.44 61.75 -50.74
C VAL A 4 8.72 61.51 -49.42
N ALA A 5 7.99 62.51 -48.91
CA ALA A 5 7.19 62.37 -47.70
C ALA A 5 6.08 61.31 -47.84
N PHE A 6 5.45 61.22 -49.02
CA PHE A 6 4.42 60.22 -49.30
C PHE A 6 4.97 58.78 -49.29
N VAL A 7 6.14 58.55 -49.91
CA VAL A 7 6.77 57.22 -49.94
C VAL A 7 7.20 56.77 -48.53
N VAL A 8 7.76 57.67 -47.74
CA VAL A 8 8.15 57.39 -46.34
C VAL A 8 6.91 57.07 -45.48
N ALA A 9 5.80 57.79 -45.67
CA ALA A 9 4.55 57.51 -44.97
C ALA A 9 3.97 56.13 -45.33
N CYS A 10 3.99 55.74 -46.60
CA CYS A 10 3.55 54.41 -47.03
C CYS A 10 4.40 53.29 -46.41
N LEU A 11 5.72 53.43 -46.36
CA LEU A 11 6.61 52.44 -45.74
C LEU A 11 6.38 52.32 -44.23
N ALA A 12 6.13 53.43 -43.54
CA ALA A 12 5.82 53.44 -42.11
C ALA A 12 4.49 52.71 -41.80
N VAL A 13 3.46 52.90 -42.63
CA VAL A 13 2.17 52.19 -42.48
C VAL A 13 2.33 50.68 -42.70
N VAL A 14 3.15 50.28 -43.68
CA VAL A 14 3.43 48.87 -43.94
C VAL A 14 4.19 48.25 -42.77
N ALA A 15 5.23 48.91 -42.25
CA ALA A 15 5.98 48.43 -41.08
C ALA A 15 5.11 48.36 -39.80
N ALA A 16 4.22 49.33 -39.58
CA ALA A 16 3.26 49.33 -38.49
C ALA A 16 2.22 48.18 -38.64
N GLY A 17 1.77 47.91 -39.87
CA GLY A 17 0.89 46.78 -40.17
C GLY A 17 1.54 45.42 -39.91
N PHE A 18 2.79 45.26 -40.33
CA PHE A 18 3.56 44.02 -40.08
C PHE A 18 3.80 43.79 -38.59
N SER A 19 4.21 44.80 -37.83
CA SER A 19 4.44 44.66 -36.38
C SER A 19 3.17 44.29 -35.61
N ALA A 20 2.02 44.89 -35.94
CA ALA A 20 0.74 44.53 -35.33
C ALA A 20 0.29 43.10 -35.70
N TRP A 21 0.62 42.62 -36.90
CA TRP A 21 0.30 41.26 -37.33
C TRP A 21 1.16 40.21 -36.61
N TYR A 22 2.46 40.45 -36.48
CA TYR A 22 3.37 39.59 -35.69
C TYR A 22 2.96 39.51 -34.21
N GLY A 23 2.53 40.63 -33.60
CA GLY A 23 2.03 40.66 -32.22
C GLY A 23 0.76 39.83 -32.01
N ARG A 24 -0.13 39.72 -33.01
CA ARG A 24 -1.32 38.86 -32.93
C ARG A 24 -0.99 37.37 -33.09
N GLY A 25 0.02 37.03 -33.89
CA GLY A 25 0.51 35.66 -34.04
C GLY A 25 1.14 35.11 -32.75
N GLN A 26 1.94 35.94 -32.06
CA GLN A 26 2.59 35.56 -30.80
C GLN A 26 1.60 35.29 -29.66
N LYS A 27 0.50 36.05 -29.56
CA LYS A 27 -0.55 35.78 -28.55
C LYS A 27 -1.18 34.41 -28.74
N ARG A 28 -1.54 34.05 -29.98
CA ARG A 28 -2.14 32.73 -30.27
C ARG A 28 -1.16 31.59 -29.99
N ALA A 29 0.13 31.76 -30.32
CA ALA A 29 1.16 30.77 -30.01
C ALA A 29 1.37 30.63 -28.49
N ALA A 30 1.34 31.74 -27.74
CA ALA A 30 1.47 31.73 -26.28
C ALA A 30 0.25 31.08 -25.60
N ASP A 31 -0.97 31.36 -26.08
CA ASP A 31 -2.19 30.76 -25.55
C ASP A 31 -2.25 29.25 -25.82
N LEU A 32 -1.82 28.80 -27.00
CA LEU A 32 -1.69 27.39 -27.34
C LEU A 32 -0.63 26.71 -26.47
N ALA A 33 0.56 27.30 -26.35
CA ALA A 33 1.62 26.78 -25.49
C ALA A 33 1.20 26.71 -24.01
N ALA A 34 0.47 27.72 -23.51
CA ALA A 34 -0.06 27.71 -22.14
C ALA A 34 -1.11 26.62 -21.93
N THR A 35 -1.97 26.38 -22.94
CA THR A 35 -2.99 25.32 -22.88
C THR A 35 -2.35 23.93 -22.91
N GLU A 36 -1.35 23.73 -23.77
CA GLU A 36 -0.59 22.48 -23.85
C GLU A 36 0.25 22.24 -22.60
N ALA A 37 0.88 23.29 -22.06
CA ALA A 37 1.61 23.21 -20.79
C ALA A 37 0.69 22.85 -19.62
N ARG A 38 -0.54 23.40 -19.58
CA ARG A 38 -1.55 22.99 -18.58
C ARG A 38 -1.94 21.53 -18.72
N ARG A 39 -2.24 21.07 -19.94
CA ARG A 39 -2.55 19.65 -20.19
C ARG A 39 -1.39 18.73 -19.81
N ALA A 40 -0.15 19.13 -20.10
CA ALA A 40 1.04 18.38 -19.71
C ALA A 40 1.24 18.36 -18.19
N ALA A 41 0.99 19.48 -17.51
CA ALA A 41 1.04 19.56 -16.05
C ALA A 41 -0.04 18.71 -15.38
N ASP A 42 -1.27 18.72 -15.90
CA ASP A 42 -2.37 17.89 -15.41
C ASP A 42 -2.09 16.40 -15.61
N ALA A 43 -1.56 16.01 -16.78
CA ALA A 43 -1.15 14.64 -17.06
C ALA A 43 0.00 14.18 -16.16
N ALA A 44 0.98 15.04 -15.89
CA ALA A 44 2.07 14.76 -14.97
C ALA A 44 1.58 14.62 -13.52
N ALA A 45 0.67 15.49 -13.08
CA ALA A 45 0.07 15.43 -11.75
C ALA A 45 -0.70 14.12 -11.54
N GLU A 46 -1.46 13.69 -12.54
CA GLU A 46 -2.21 12.43 -12.47
C GLU A 46 -1.27 11.21 -12.46
N ALA A 47 -0.22 11.21 -13.28
CA ALA A 47 0.80 10.15 -13.24
C ALA A 47 1.49 10.06 -11.86
N VAL A 48 1.77 11.20 -11.22
CA VAL A 48 2.33 11.23 -9.86
C VAL A 48 1.36 10.65 -8.84
N ARG A 49 0.06 10.96 -8.92
CA ARG A 49 -0.95 10.39 -8.02
C ARG A 49 -1.07 8.88 -8.16
N ILE A 50 -1.10 8.37 -9.40
CA ILE A 50 -1.16 6.93 -9.67
C ILE A 50 0.07 6.22 -9.10
N GLU A 51 1.27 6.78 -9.31
CA GLU A 51 2.50 6.22 -8.78
C GLU A 51 2.56 6.27 -7.24
N GLN A 52 2.06 7.36 -6.62
CA GLN A 52 1.93 7.46 -5.17
C GLN A 52 0.96 6.42 -4.61
N ALA A 53 -0.19 6.21 -5.26
CA ALA A 53 -1.15 5.19 -4.87
C ALA A 53 -0.54 3.79 -4.98
N ARG A 54 0.14 3.49 -6.09
CA ARG A 54 0.85 2.21 -6.28
C ARG A 54 1.88 1.95 -5.18
N ARG A 55 2.68 2.96 -4.83
CA ARG A 55 3.66 2.83 -3.75
C ARG A 55 3.00 2.64 -2.38
N ALA A 56 1.88 3.30 -2.13
CA ALA A 56 1.12 3.10 -0.90
C ALA A 56 0.61 1.66 -0.79
N ASP A 57 0.10 1.10 -1.88
CA ASP A 57 -0.36 -0.29 -1.95
C ASP A 57 0.82 -1.28 -1.76
N GLU A 58 1.96 -1.03 -2.40
CA GLU A 58 3.17 -1.84 -2.24
C GLU A 58 3.68 -1.83 -0.78
N VAL A 59 3.64 -0.67 -0.12
CA VAL A 59 4.00 -0.55 1.30
C VAL A 59 3.00 -1.30 2.18
N ALA A 60 1.70 -1.16 1.94
CA ALA A 60 0.67 -1.86 2.70
C ALA A 60 0.79 -3.39 2.55
N ASP A 61 1.03 -3.87 1.33
CA ASP A 61 1.28 -5.28 1.05
C ASP A 61 2.56 -5.79 1.72
N ALA A 62 3.62 -5.00 1.72
CA ALA A 62 4.86 -5.32 2.43
C ALA A 62 4.58 -5.41 3.94
N GLU A 63 3.81 -4.49 4.51
CA GLU A 63 3.41 -4.54 5.91
C GLU A 63 2.57 -5.79 6.25
N HIS A 64 1.62 -6.18 5.39
CA HIS A 64 0.81 -7.38 5.56
C HIS A 64 1.59 -8.70 5.43
N ARG A 65 2.81 -8.66 4.88
CA ARG A 65 3.70 -9.83 4.75
C ARG A 65 4.70 -9.95 5.88
N ARG A 66 4.84 -8.93 6.75
CA ARG A 66 5.82 -8.94 7.84
C ARG A 66 5.58 -10.03 8.86
N VAL A 67 4.38 -10.11 9.45
CA VAL A 67 4.01 -11.22 10.36
C VAL A 67 2.77 -11.87 9.81
N ARG A 68 2.83 -13.18 9.58
CA ARG A 68 1.70 -13.95 9.07
C ARG A 68 1.69 -15.30 9.72
N PHE A 69 0.59 -15.61 10.40
CA PHE A 69 0.42 -16.93 10.99
C PHE A 69 -0.35 -17.85 10.05
N LYS A 70 0.08 -19.10 9.98
CA LYS A 70 -0.63 -20.18 9.30
C LYS A 70 -0.74 -21.36 10.25
N LEU A 71 -1.94 -21.92 10.33
CA LEU A 71 -2.20 -23.16 11.06
C LEU A 71 -2.31 -24.29 10.04
N VAL A 72 -1.45 -25.31 10.17
CA VAL A 72 -1.37 -26.45 9.24
C VAL A 72 -1.70 -27.73 9.99
N PRO A 73 -2.71 -28.51 9.57
CA PRO A 73 -3.00 -29.80 10.19
C PRO A 73 -1.87 -30.79 9.89
N THR A 74 -1.36 -31.47 10.92
CA THR A 74 -0.19 -32.36 10.79
C THR A 74 -0.56 -33.80 10.42
N GLY A 75 -1.85 -34.07 10.14
CA GLY A 75 -2.31 -35.39 9.68
C GLY A 75 -2.29 -36.51 10.73
N GLY A 76 -2.18 -36.18 12.02
CA GLY A 76 -2.27 -37.18 13.10
C GLY A 76 -3.66 -37.85 13.14
N GLN A 77 -3.74 -39.08 13.67
CA GLN A 77 -4.95 -39.92 13.69
C GLN A 77 -6.21 -39.24 14.28
N SER A 78 -6.06 -38.21 15.13
CA SER A 78 -7.18 -37.49 15.75
C SER A 78 -7.49 -36.13 15.12
N GLY A 79 -6.73 -35.69 14.10
CA GLY A 79 -6.86 -34.34 13.51
C GLY A 79 -6.62 -33.18 14.50
N SER A 80 -6.16 -33.47 15.71
CA SER A 80 -6.02 -32.46 16.79
C SER A 80 -4.66 -31.78 16.78
N LEU A 81 -3.67 -32.38 16.12
CA LEU A 81 -2.32 -31.84 16.03
C LEU A 81 -2.23 -30.84 14.87
N HIS A 82 -1.81 -29.63 15.20
CA HIS A 82 -1.65 -28.52 14.27
C HIS A 82 -0.25 -27.92 14.43
N LEU A 83 0.33 -27.47 13.33
CA LEU A 83 1.55 -26.66 13.34
C LEU A 83 1.16 -25.21 13.11
N LEU A 84 1.45 -24.36 14.09
CA LEU A 84 1.41 -22.92 13.93
C LEU A 84 2.76 -22.46 13.40
N ARG A 85 2.76 -21.84 12.22
CA ARG A 85 3.96 -21.28 11.59
C ARG A 85 3.80 -19.78 11.37
N ASN A 86 4.82 -19.01 11.73
CA ASN A 86 4.95 -17.64 11.25
C ASN A 86 5.57 -17.66 9.85
N THR A 87 4.75 -17.57 8.82
CA THR A 87 5.18 -17.52 7.41
C THR A 87 5.52 -16.11 6.93
N GLY A 88 5.54 -15.13 7.85
CA GLY A 88 6.01 -13.78 7.57
C GLY A 88 7.54 -13.66 7.56
N THR A 89 8.04 -12.46 7.31
CA THR A 89 9.47 -12.12 7.30
C THR A 89 10.02 -11.65 8.65
N ASP A 90 9.13 -11.20 9.54
CA ASP A 90 9.47 -10.54 10.80
C ASP A 90 9.08 -11.43 11.98
N THR A 91 9.74 -11.19 13.12
CA THR A 91 9.43 -11.84 14.39
C THR A 91 8.18 -11.23 15.00
N ALA A 92 7.30 -12.07 15.55
CA ALA A 92 6.16 -11.66 16.35
C ALA A 92 6.54 -11.68 17.84
N TYR A 93 6.21 -10.65 18.60
CA TYR A 93 6.55 -10.53 20.02
C TYR A 93 5.29 -10.54 20.90
N GLY A 94 5.39 -11.10 22.10
CA GLY A 94 4.26 -11.21 23.04
C GLY A 94 3.04 -11.87 22.39
N VAL A 95 3.27 -13.03 21.77
CA VAL A 95 2.24 -13.76 21.04
C VAL A 95 1.35 -14.48 22.03
N HIS A 96 0.07 -14.13 22.06
CA HIS A 96 -0.94 -14.81 22.85
C HIS A 96 -1.94 -15.51 21.92
N ILE A 97 -2.21 -16.79 22.19
CA ILE A 97 -3.14 -17.62 21.42
C ILE A 97 -4.38 -17.90 22.27
N ASP A 98 -5.50 -17.29 21.89
CA ASP A 98 -6.82 -17.61 22.42
C ASP A 98 -7.44 -18.75 21.63
N THR A 99 -7.67 -19.88 22.29
CA THR A 99 -8.27 -21.08 21.70
C THR A 99 -9.77 -21.19 21.93
N GLY A 100 -10.39 -20.22 22.61
CA GLY A 100 -11.81 -20.25 22.96
C GLY A 100 -12.18 -21.48 23.79
N ASP A 101 -13.08 -22.32 23.27
CA ASP A 101 -13.55 -23.55 23.90
C ASP A 101 -12.89 -24.84 23.37
N LEU A 102 -11.80 -24.71 22.61
CA LEU A 102 -10.95 -25.84 22.23
C LEU A 102 -10.13 -26.30 23.43
N ARG A 103 -9.99 -27.62 23.60
CA ARG A 103 -9.10 -28.16 24.63
C ARG A 103 -7.66 -28.13 24.17
N VAL A 104 -6.82 -27.53 25.02
CA VAL A 104 -5.36 -27.51 24.89
C VAL A 104 -4.76 -28.41 25.97
N ALA A 105 -3.82 -29.27 25.60
CA ALA A 105 -3.19 -30.20 26.53
C ALA A 105 -1.77 -29.76 26.88
N ASN A 106 -1.54 -29.28 28.12
CA ASN A 106 -0.22 -28.93 28.68
C ASN A 106 0.71 -28.18 27.69
N GLN A 107 0.16 -27.19 26.98
CA GLN A 107 0.92 -26.39 26.03
C GLN A 107 0.90 -24.93 26.41
N THR A 108 2.03 -24.28 26.15
CA THR A 108 2.19 -22.84 26.24
C THR A 108 1.39 -22.18 25.12
N LEU A 109 0.50 -21.25 25.47
CA LEU A 109 -0.26 -20.41 24.54
C LEU A 109 0.28 -18.98 24.46
N ASP A 110 1.23 -18.67 25.35
CA ASP A 110 1.88 -17.37 25.47
C ASP A 110 3.37 -17.50 25.14
N PHE A 111 3.81 -16.83 24.07
CA PHE A 111 5.18 -16.87 23.60
C PHE A 111 5.77 -15.47 23.65
N ASP A 112 6.96 -15.33 24.24
CA ASP A 112 7.69 -14.05 24.24
C ASP A 112 8.01 -13.61 22.81
N GLU A 113 8.44 -14.56 21.97
CA GLU A 113 8.68 -14.34 20.55
C GLU A 113 8.39 -15.59 19.70
N ILE A 114 7.88 -15.37 18.49
CA ILE A 114 7.80 -16.37 17.42
C ILE A 114 8.50 -15.81 16.19
N LYS A 115 9.70 -16.35 15.91
CA LYS A 115 10.53 -15.90 14.78
C LYS A 115 9.90 -16.27 13.44
N ALA A 116 10.31 -15.55 12.41
CA ALA A 116 9.99 -15.89 11.03
C ALA A 116 10.39 -17.35 10.75
N ASP A 117 9.53 -18.05 10.02
CA ASP A 117 9.68 -19.44 9.61
C ASP A 117 9.79 -20.48 10.74
N THR A 118 9.49 -20.10 11.98
CA THR A 118 9.48 -21.03 13.11
C THR A 118 8.12 -21.72 13.23
N GLU A 119 8.16 -23.00 13.61
CA GLU A 119 6.99 -23.84 13.78
C GLU A 119 6.79 -24.19 15.26
N HIS A 120 5.54 -24.06 15.72
CA HIS A 120 5.11 -24.44 17.05
C HIS A 120 3.98 -25.45 16.97
N THR A 121 4.17 -26.59 17.62
CA THR A 121 3.16 -27.65 17.65
C THR A 121 2.07 -27.30 18.66
N LEU A 122 0.83 -27.24 18.18
CA LEU A 122 -0.37 -27.03 18.96
C LEU A 122 -1.25 -28.27 18.94
N TYR A 123 -1.79 -28.65 20.10
CA TYR A 123 -2.76 -29.71 20.27
C TYR A 123 -4.11 -29.08 20.58
N LEU A 124 -4.94 -29.00 19.55
CA LEU A 124 -6.26 -28.38 19.58
C LEU A 124 -7.31 -29.49 19.44
N ALA A 125 -7.82 -29.95 20.58
CA ALA A 125 -8.83 -31.00 20.62
C ALA A 125 -10.23 -30.41 20.68
N ARG A 126 -11.10 -30.88 19.78
CA ARG A 126 -12.54 -30.62 19.85
C ARG A 126 -13.18 -31.59 20.83
N THR A 127 -14.08 -31.09 21.66
CA THR A 127 -14.94 -31.89 22.54
C THR A 127 -16.38 -31.83 22.04
N MET A 128 -17.29 -32.66 22.57
CA MET A 128 -18.73 -32.58 22.22
C MET A 128 -19.38 -31.23 22.58
N ARG A 129 -18.73 -30.41 23.42
CA ARG A 129 -19.19 -29.07 23.79
C ARG A 129 -18.54 -27.95 22.98
N THR A 130 -17.56 -28.26 22.14
CA THR A 130 -16.83 -27.26 21.37
C THR A 130 -17.72 -26.74 20.23
N THR A 131 -17.91 -25.43 20.21
CA THR A 131 -18.67 -24.66 19.23
C THR A 131 -17.75 -23.80 18.35
N THR A 132 -16.55 -23.47 18.84
CA THR A 132 -15.59 -22.66 18.11
C THR A 132 -14.74 -23.52 17.18
N ASP A 133 -14.55 -23.07 15.95
CA ASP A 133 -13.72 -23.69 14.91
C ASP A 133 -12.51 -22.83 14.55
N ARG A 134 -12.17 -21.87 15.41
CA ARG A 134 -11.13 -20.87 15.18
C ARG A 134 -10.32 -20.60 16.44
N ILE A 135 -9.07 -20.21 16.24
CA ILE A 135 -8.21 -19.61 17.26
C ILE A 135 -7.98 -18.14 16.90
N GLU A 136 -7.80 -17.29 17.91
CA GLU A 136 -7.38 -15.90 17.73
C GLU A 136 -5.96 -15.74 18.25
N ILE A 137 -5.07 -15.24 17.40
CA ILE A 137 -3.67 -15.00 17.75
C ILE A 137 -3.49 -13.50 17.82
N THR A 138 -2.98 -13.02 18.95
CA THR A 138 -2.63 -11.61 19.14
C THR A 138 -1.13 -11.45 19.34
N TRP A 139 -0.54 -10.38 18.83
CA TRP A 139 0.91 -10.15 18.95
C TRP A 139 1.25 -8.66 18.81
N SER A 140 2.48 -8.30 19.19
CA SER A 140 3.10 -7.01 18.91
C SER A 140 4.23 -7.13 17.88
N ARG A 141 4.52 -6.02 17.18
CA ARG A 141 5.63 -5.92 16.23
C ARG A 141 6.96 -5.55 16.88
N SER A 142 6.93 -5.04 18.11
CA SER A 142 8.12 -4.59 18.84
C SER A 142 8.30 -5.38 20.14
N PRO A 143 9.55 -5.65 20.55
CA PRO A 143 9.86 -6.43 21.75
C PRO A 143 9.47 -5.72 23.05
N ASP A 144 9.34 -4.39 23.02
CA ASP A 144 8.89 -3.54 24.13
C ASP A 144 7.37 -3.38 24.20
N HIS A 145 6.63 -4.03 23.29
CA HIS A 145 5.18 -3.92 23.12
C HIS A 145 4.68 -2.48 22.90
N SER A 146 5.55 -1.54 22.51
CA SER A 146 5.16 -0.15 22.23
C SER A 146 4.29 0.00 20.98
N ALA A 147 4.44 -0.94 20.04
CA ALA A 147 3.62 -1.01 18.85
C ALA A 147 2.22 -1.54 19.19
N SER A 148 1.21 -0.98 18.50
CA SER A 148 -0.18 -1.44 18.58
C SER A 148 -0.28 -2.95 18.40
N GLN A 149 -0.99 -3.62 19.30
CA GLN A 149 -1.28 -5.05 19.20
C GLN A 149 -2.07 -5.34 17.92
N ARG A 150 -1.77 -6.47 17.29
CA ARG A 150 -2.45 -6.98 16.10
C ARG A 150 -3.10 -8.30 16.45
N SER A 151 -4.18 -8.66 15.76
CA SER A 151 -4.80 -9.98 15.89
C SER A 151 -5.15 -10.60 14.55
N VAL A 152 -5.18 -11.93 14.51
CA VAL A 152 -5.61 -12.73 13.36
C VAL A 152 -6.41 -13.92 13.85
N ARG A 153 -7.48 -14.25 13.11
CA ARG A 153 -8.29 -15.44 13.37
C ARG A 153 -7.93 -16.52 12.37
N LEU A 154 -7.56 -17.69 12.87
CA LEU A 154 -7.23 -18.86 12.05
C LEU A 154 -8.26 -19.95 12.26
N LEU A 155 -8.74 -20.53 11.17
CA LEU A 155 -9.65 -21.67 11.24
C LEU A 155 -8.86 -22.93 11.58
N VAL A 156 -9.39 -23.70 12.54
CA VAL A 156 -8.96 -25.04 12.89
C VAL A 156 -9.73 -25.98 11.98
N ARG A 157 -9.11 -26.48 10.91
CA ARG A 157 -9.78 -27.33 9.91
C ARG A 157 -9.43 -28.80 10.10
#